data_AF-A0A6N4WCX7-F1
#
_entry.id   AF-A0A6N4WCX7-F1
#
_cell.length_a   1.000
_cell.length_b   1.000
_cell.length_c   1.000
_cell.angle_alpha   90.00
_cell.angle_beta   90.00
_cell.angle_gamma   90.00
#
_symmetry.space_group_name_H-M   'P 1'
#
loop_
_entity.id
_entity.type
_entity.pdbx_description
1 polymer ?
#
loop_
_entity_poly.entity_id
_entity_poly.type
_entity_poly.pdbx_seq_one_letter_code
_entity_poly.pdbx_strand_id
1 'polypeptide(L)'
;MARKVQLAPDSWPRQVRDLIRLSNKYLLNPVMLRLAGTKYWYAAVIRHTGRKSGKHYATPVVADRVGDRFIVPLPYGTQVDWLRNVLTAGRARISNRGETYEVVAPEIIDATEALPLLRRDRRRTFERTGIEHFLRVRIS
;
A
#
# COMPACT_ATOMS: atom_id res chain seq x y z
N MET A 1 -13.62 -32.05 -6.69
CA MET A 1 -14.00 -31.28 -5.48
C MET A 1 -12.77 -30.58 -4.91
N ALA A 2 -12.61 -29.27 -5.14
CA ALA A 2 -11.58 -28.46 -4.48
C ALA A 2 -12.28 -27.50 -3.52
N ARG A 3 -12.01 -27.65 -2.21
CA ARG A 3 -12.56 -26.79 -1.17
C ARG A 3 -12.16 -25.33 -1.44
N LYS A 4 -13.15 -24.49 -1.73
CA LYS A 4 -13.02 -23.03 -1.64
C LYS A 4 -12.58 -22.69 -0.22
N VAL A 5 -11.32 -22.33 -0.04
CA VAL A 5 -10.88 -21.72 1.22
C VAL A 5 -11.42 -20.30 1.23
N GLN A 6 -12.56 -20.11 1.90
CA GLN A 6 -13.06 -18.81 2.31
C GLN A 6 -12.06 -18.21 3.31
N LEU A 7 -11.25 -17.26 2.84
CA LEU A 7 -10.37 -16.48 3.72
C LEU A 7 -11.23 -15.46 4.46
N ALA A 8 -11.65 -15.82 5.67
CA ALA A 8 -12.37 -14.93 6.57
C ALA A 8 -11.39 -13.92 7.25
N PRO A 9 -11.83 -12.66 7.50
CA PRO A 9 -11.04 -11.60 8.14
C PRO A 9 -10.42 -11.96 9.49
N ASP A 10 -10.96 -12.97 10.18
CA ASP A 10 -10.56 -13.35 11.54
C ASP A 10 -9.18 -14.01 11.62
N SER A 11 -8.64 -14.46 10.49
CA SER A 11 -7.31 -15.06 10.36
C SER A 11 -6.17 -14.04 10.32
N TRP A 12 -6.47 -12.74 10.29
CA TRP A 12 -5.46 -11.70 10.14
C TRP A 12 -4.84 -11.31 11.50
N PRO A 13 -3.53 -10.92 11.52
CA PRO A 13 -2.88 -10.39 12.72
C PRO A 13 -3.72 -9.25 13.32
N ARG A 14 -3.83 -9.17 14.65
CA ARG A 14 -4.76 -8.23 15.33
C ARG A 14 -4.60 -6.78 14.86
N GLN A 15 -3.37 -6.36 14.57
CA GLN A 15 -3.09 -5.01 14.07
C GLN A 15 -3.80 -4.72 12.73
N VAL A 16 -3.95 -5.72 11.85
CA VAL A 16 -4.64 -5.61 10.56
C VAL A 16 -6.16 -5.51 10.73
N ARG A 17 -6.72 -6.12 11.79
CA ARG A 17 -8.16 -6.02 12.10
C ARG A 17 -8.56 -4.64 12.61
N ASP A 18 -7.72 -4.01 13.44
CA ASP A 18 -7.96 -2.63 13.90
C ASP A 18 -7.82 -1.60 12.77
N LEU A 19 -6.98 -1.92 11.78
CA LEU A 19 -6.77 -1.13 10.56
C LEU A 19 -8.01 -1.10 9.64
N ILE A 20 -8.71 -2.23 9.47
CA ILE A 20 -9.96 -2.31 8.70
C ILE A 20 -11.04 -1.37 9.28
N ARG A 21 -11.11 -1.26 10.61
CA ARG A 21 -12.10 -0.42 11.30
C ARG A 21 -11.90 1.07 11.01
N LEU A 22 -10.66 1.50 10.74
CA LEU A 22 -10.32 2.88 10.40
C LEU A 22 -10.41 3.18 8.89
N SER A 23 -10.33 2.16 8.03
CA SER A 23 -10.31 2.30 6.56
C SER A 23 -11.58 1.79 5.86
N ASN A 24 -12.66 1.58 6.62
CA ASN A 24 -13.84 0.78 6.24
C ASN A 24 -14.57 1.27 4.97
N LYS A 25 -14.34 2.52 4.52
CA LYS A 25 -14.97 3.07 3.31
C LYS A 25 -14.33 2.58 2.00
N TYR A 26 -13.12 2.01 2.05
CA TYR A 26 -12.28 1.85 0.86
C TYR A 26 -11.82 0.42 0.60
N LEU A 27 -12.54 -0.61 1.09
CA LEU A 27 -12.20 -2.03 0.85
C LEU A 27 -13.06 -2.71 -0.24
N LEU A 28 -14.09 -2.04 -0.79
CA LEU A 28 -15.08 -2.62 -1.73
C LEU A 28 -15.09 -2.06 -3.19
N ASN A 29 -14.10 -1.26 -3.62
CA ASN A 29 -13.91 -0.79 -5.01
C ASN A 29 -13.55 -1.94 -5.99
N PRO A 30 -14.10 -1.96 -7.22
CA PRO A 30 -13.75 -2.90 -8.30
C PRO A 30 -12.25 -3.09 -8.58
N VAL A 31 -11.41 -2.06 -8.43
CA VAL A 31 -9.94 -2.20 -8.56
C VAL A 31 -9.37 -3.14 -7.50
N MET A 32 -9.95 -3.15 -6.29
CA MET A 32 -9.57 -4.11 -5.26
C MET A 32 -10.05 -5.52 -5.59
N LEU A 33 -11.22 -5.67 -6.19
CA LEU A 33 -11.71 -7.00 -6.61
C LEU A 33 -10.84 -7.58 -7.73
N ARG A 34 -10.28 -6.75 -8.62
CA ARG A 34 -9.32 -7.18 -9.65
C ARG A 34 -7.96 -7.60 -9.08
N LEU A 35 -7.60 -7.09 -7.91
CA LEU A 35 -6.34 -7.39 -7.21
C LEU A 35 -6.51 -8.43 -6.09
N ALA A 36 -7.75 -8.69 -5.67
CA ALA A 36 -8.14 -9.71 -4.71
C ALA A 36 -7.96 -11.10 -5.33
N GLY A 37 -7.25 -11.99 -4.63
CA GLY A 37 -6.91 -13.33 -5.10
C GLY A 37 -5.41 -13.66 -5.05
N THR A 38 -4.55 -12.65 -4.87
CA THR A 38 -3.17 -12.88 -4.44
C THR A 38 -3.12 -12.97 -2.92
N LYS A 39 -2.50 -14.03 -2.39
CA LYS A 39 -2.55 -14.45 -0.97
C LYS A 39 -2.18 -13.36 0.06
N TYR A 40 -1.60 -12.23 -0.34
CA TYR A 40 -1.12 -11.14 0.51
C TYR A 40 -1.19 -9.76 -0.19
N TRP A 41 -2.34 -9.35 -0.71
CA TRP A 41 -2.41 -8.14 -1.53
C TRP A 41 -2.10 -6.83 -0.75
N TYR A 42 -2.42 -6.74 0.54
CA TYR A 42 -1.89 -5.70 1.45
C TYR A 42 -0.73 -6.24 2.31
N ALA A 43 0.35 -6.66 1.67
CA ALA A 43 1.50 -7.23 2.38
C ALA A 43 2.17 -6.25 3.37
N ALA A 44 1.82 -4.96 3.32
CA ALA A 44 2.44 -3.92 4.12
C ALA A 44 1.43 -2.99 4.80
N VAL A 45 1.93 -2.30 5.83
CA VAL A 45 1.22 -1.22 6.54
C VAL A 45 2.10 0.02 6.52
N ILE A 46 1.57 1.14 6.05
CA ILE A 46 2.22 2.45 6.15
C ILE A 46 1.69 3.20 7.37
N ARG A 47 2.60 3.65 8.25
CA ARG A 47 2.31 4.47 9.42
C ARG A 47 2.71 5.91 9.11
N HIS A 48 1.79 6.84 9.36
CA HIS A 48 1.92 8.26 9.01
C HIS A 48 1.33 9.17 10.09
N THR A 49 1.67 10.44 10.04
CA THR A 49 1.18 11.46 10.98
C THR A 49 0.19 12.38 10.27
N GLY A 50 -1.01 12.55 10.83
CA GLY A 50 -2.04 13.41 10.28
C GLY A 50 -1.59 14.86 10.18
N ARG A 51 -1.54 15.42 8.97
CA ARG A 51 -1.06 16.80 8.72
C ARG A 51 -1.85 17.89 9.45
N LYS A 52 -3.12 17.63 9.79
CA LYS A 52 -4.00 18.55 10.53
C LYS A 52 -4.09 18.22 12.02
N SER A 53 -4.07 16.93 12.38
CA SER A 53 -4.37 16.46 13.73
C SER A 53 -3.14 16.10 14.55
N GLY A 54 -1.97 15.94 13.92
CA GLY A 54 -0.77 15.39 14.55
C GLY A 54 -0.88 13.93 14.99
N LYS A 55 -2.05 13.29 14.83
CA LYS A 55 -2.28 11.92 15.29
C LYS A 55 -1.56 10.91 14.40
N HIS A 56 -1.10 9.82 15.00
CA HIS A 56 -0.54 8.71 14.24
C HIS A 56 -1.64 7.81 13.70
N TYR A 57 -1.52 7.48 12.42
CA TYR A 57 -2.41 6.59 11.70
C TYR A 57 -1.61 5.45 11.08
N ALA A 58 -2.32 4.39 10.75
CA ALA A 58 -1.76 3.27 10.01
C ALA A 58 -2.74 2.91 8.89
N THR A 59 -2.21 2.53 7.72
CA THR A 59 -3.02 2.24 6.52
C THR A 59 -2.45 1.01 5.83
N PRO A 60 -3.25 -0.04 5.58
CA PRO A 60 -2.82 -1.18 4.78
C PRO A 60 -2.56 -0.73 3.35
N VAL A 61 -1.41 -1.13 2.78
CA VAL A 61 -1.02 -0.80 1.41
C VAL A 61 -0.33 -1.99 0.75
N VAL A 62 -0.30 -1.99 -0.58
CA VAL A 62 0.69 -2.77 -1.31
C VAL A 62 2.01 -2.00 -1.23
N ALA A 63 3.12 -2.65 -0.87
CA ALA A 63 4.43 -2.03 -0.94
C ALA A 63 5.45 -3.03 -1.48
N ASP A 64 5.97 -2.75 -2.67
CA ASP A 64 7.02 -3.55 -3.30
C ASP A 64 8.38 -2.92 -3.00
N ARG A 65 9.24 -3.66 -2.30
CA ARG A 65 10.62 -3.25 -2.03
C ARG A 65 11.46 -3.46 -3.28
N VAL A 66 12.14 -2.41 -3.74
CA VAL A 66 13.07 -2.41 -4.86
C VAL A 66 14.38 -1.78 -4.40
N GLY A 67 15.36 -2.60 -4.04
CA GLY A 67 16.62 -2.13 -3.46
C GLY A 67 16.40 -1.37 -2.14
N ASP A 68 16.81 -0.11 -2.13
CA ASP A 68 16.68 0.86 -1.03
C ASP A 68 15.36 1.65 -1.09
N ARG A 69 14.40 1.27 -1.94
CA ARG A 69 13.15 2.00 -2.15
C ARG A 69 11.93 1.11 -1.94
N PHE A 70 10.80 1.76 -1.65
CA PHE A 70 9.49 1.16 -1.80
C PHE A 70 8.71 1.86 -2.90
N ILE A 71 7.99 1.04 -3.69
CA ILE A 71 7.03 1.47 -4.69
C ILE A 71 5.64 1.04 -4.24
N VAL A 72 4.75 2.01 -4.07
CA VAL A 72 3.40 1.83 -3.52
C VAL A 72 2.38 2.32 -4.56
N PRO A 73 1.56 1.44 -5.16
CA PRO A 73 0.55 1.86 -6.13
C PRO A 73 -0.52 2.75 -5.49
N LEU A 74 -1.06 3.70 -6.26
CA LEU A 74 -2.11 4.64 -5.83
C LEU A 74 -3.41 4.42 -6.62
N PRO A 75 -4.14 3.31 -6.39
CA PRO A 75 -5.36 2.98 -7.14
C PRO A 75 -6.52 3.96 -6.93
N TYR A 76 -6.45 4.83 -5.92
CA TYR A 76 -7.44 5.88 -5.65
C TYR A 76 -6.89 7.28 -5.94
N GLY A 77 -5.80 7.35 -6.71
CA GLY A 77 -5.14 8.59 -7.06
C GLY A 77 -4.35 9.23 -5.92
N THR A 78 -3.88 10.43 -6.19
CA THR A 78 -2.90 11.17 -5.38
C THR A 78 -3.50 11.97 -4.23
N GLN A 79 -4.83 11.97 -4.12
CA GLN A 79 -5.57 12.84 -3.21
C GLN A 79 -5.98 12.15 -1.90
N VAL A 80 -5.63 10.88 -1.72
CA VAL A 80 -5.90 10.12 -0.50
C VAL A 80 -5.17 10.72 0.71
N ASP A 81 -5.84 10.75 1.85
CA ASP A 81 -5.34 11.47 3.02
C ASP A 81 -4.02 10.91 3.56
N TRP A 82 -3.85 9.59 3.56
CA TRP A 82 -2.61 8.98 4.03
C TRP A 82 -1.41 9.42 3.19
N LEU A 83 -1.58 9.53 1.86
CA LEU A 83 -0.51 9.96 0.96
C LEU A 83 -0.17 11.43 1.21
N ARG A 84 -1.19 12.30 1.27
CA ARG A 84 -0.99 13.71 1.58
C ARG A 84 -0.29 13.91 2.92
N ASN A 85 -0.63 13.11 3.94
CA ASN A 85 0.05 13.13 5.22
C ASN A 85 1.53 12.75 5.10
N VAL A 86 1.84 11.67 4.37
CA VAL A 86 3.22 11.23 4.13
C VAL A 86 4.02 12.29 3.38
N LEU A 87 3.45 12.87 2.32
CA LEU A 87 4.08 13.94 1.54
C LEU A 87 4.35 15.17 2.40
N THR A 88 3.39 15.61 3.22
CA THR A 88 3.59 16.75 4.13
C THR A 88 4.64 16.47 5.19
N ALA A 89 4.68 15.25 5.75
CA ALA A 89 5.66 14.88 6.78
C ALA A 89 7.07 14.65 6.21
N GLY A 90 7.19 14.39 4.91
CA GLY A 90 8.44 14.01 4.24
C GLY A 90 8.99 12.63 4.67
N ARG A 91 8.25 11.90 5.50
CA ARG A 91 8.66 10.61 6.07
C ARG A 91 7.47 9.75 6.51
N ALA A 92 7.71 8.45 6.62
CA ALA A 92 6.75 7.48 7.14
C ALA A 92 7.48 6.25 7.72
N ARG A 93 6.72 5.29 8.25
CA ARG A 93 7.22 3.95 8.55
C ARG A 93 6.44 2.91 7.75
N ILE A 94 7.13 2.00 7.07
CA ILE A 94 6.51 0.89 6.34
C ILE A 94 6.84 -0.41 7.04
N SER A 95 5.83 -1.13 7.51
CA SER A 95 5.96 -2.50 7.97
C SER A 95 5.64 -3.44 6.83
N ASN A 96 6.60 -4.25 6.35
CA ASN A 96 6.43 -5.20 5.26
C ASN A 96 7.07 -6.55 5.63
N ARG A 97 6.32 -7.65 5.49
CA ARG A 97 6.80 -9.02 5.80
C ARG A 97 7.45 -9.19 7.19
N GLY A 98 6.95 -8.50 8.21
CA GLY A 98 7.44 -8.59 9.58
C GLY A 98 8.58 -7.63 9.92
N GLU A 99 9.17 -6.97 8.93
CA GLU A 99 10.19 -5.92 9.13
C GLU A 99 9.55 -4.54 9.05
N THR A 100 10.13 -3.56 9.75
CA THR A 100 9.68 -2.16 9.74
C THR A 100 10.82 -1.26 9.32
N TYR A 101 10.57 -0.41 8.34
CA TYR A 101 11.54 0.49 7.74
C TYR A 101 11.10 1.94 7.94
N GLU A 102 12.02 2.80 8.35
CA GLU A 102 11.85 4.24 8.20
C GLU A 102 12.04 4.61 6.74
N VAL A 103 11.12 5.39 6.21
CA VAL A 103 11.16 5.83 4.82
C VAL A 103 11.04 7.33 4.72
N VAL A 104 11.76 7.91 3.78
CA VAL A 104 11.93 9.34 3.56
C VAL A 104 11.82 9.68 2.07
N ALA A 105 11.86 10.96 1.75
CA ALA A 105 11.79 11.49 0.38
C ALA A 105 10.60 10.94 -0.41
N PRO A 106 9.35 11.13 0.07
CA PRO A 106 8.17 10.69 -0.64
C PRO A 106 7.94 11.50 -1.91
N GLU A 107 7.73 10.78 -2.99
CA GLU A 107 7.56 11.34 -4.33
C GLU A 107 6.47 10.58 -5.07
N ILE A 108 5.59 11.31 -5.77
CA ILE A 108 4.64 10.70 -6.69
C ILE A 108 5.34 10.55 -8.03
N ILE A 109 5.35 9.33 -8.55
CA ILE A 109 5.89 9.01 -9.88
C ILE A 109 4.80 8.35 -10.73
N ASP A 110 4.93 8.48 -12.05
CA ASP A 110 4.01 7.88 -13.00
C ASP A 110 4.32 6.40 -13.25
N ALA A 111 3.32 5.69 -13.78
CA ALA A 111 3.43 4.28 -14.13
C ALA A 111 4.60 4.00 -15.07
N THR A 112 4.90 4.90 -16.01
CA THR A 112 6.03 4.77 -16.94
C THR A 112 7.38 4.72 -16.23
N GLU A 113 7.51 5.38 -15.09
CA GLU A 113 8.71 5.35 -14.24
C GLU A 113 8.66 4.21 -13.22
N ALA A 114 7.50 3.95 -12.61
CA ALA A 114 7.34 2.95 -11.55
C ALA A 114 7.40 1.51 -12.07
N LEU A 115 6.70 1.20 -13.16
CA LEU A 115 6.54 -0.16 -13.68
C LEU A 115 7.88 -0.82 -14.05
N PRO A 116 8.84 -0.13 -14.70
CA PRO A 116 10.17 -0.68 -14.96
C PRO A 116 10.94 -1.12 -13.71
N LEU A 117 10.69 -0.51 -12.54
CA LEU A 117 11.36 -0.84 -11.28
C LEU A 117 10.85 -2.14 -10.65
N LEU A 118 9.64 -2.55 -10.98
CA LEU A 118 8.97 -3.70 -10.37
C LEU A 118 9.41 -5.02 -11.00
N ARG A 119 9.34 -6.09 -10.19
CA ARG A 119 9.46 -7.48 -10.68
C ARG A 119 8.41 -7.74 -11.76
N ARG A 120 8.77 -8.57 -12.76
CA ARG A 120 7.96 -8.83 -13.97
C ARG A 120 6.52 -9.26 -13.67
N ASP A 121 6.32 -10.06 -12.62
CA ASP A 121 5.00 -10.50 -12.16
C ASP A 121 4.16 -9.32 -11.67
N ARG A 122 4.72 -8.47 -10.80
CA ARG A 122 4.05 -7.27 -10.28
C ARG A 122 3.79 -6.22 -11.35
N ARG A 123 4.76 -6.00 -12.24
CA ARG A 123 4.62 -5.11 -13.39
C ARG A 123 3.39 -5.48 -14.22
N ARG A 124 3.29 -6.74 -14.65
CA ARG A 124 2.16 -7.24 -15.45
C ARG A 124 0.82 -7.11 -14.74
N THR A 125 0.79 -7.28 -13.42
CA THR A 125 -0.44 -7.06 -12.64
C THR A 125 -0.86 -5.60 -12.75
N PHE A 126 0.06 -4.65 -12.51
CA PHE A 126 -0.31 -3.23 -12.50
C PHE A 126 -0.59 -2.64 -13.88
N GLU A 127 0.12 -3.07 -14.92
CA GLU A 127 -0.18 -2.71 -16.32
C GLU A 127 -1.65 -2.97 -16.70
N ARG A 128 -2.27 -4.01 -16.13
CA ARG A 128 -3.67 -4.39 -16.40
C ARG A 128 -4.70 -3.65 -15.53
N THR A 129 -4.25 -2.86 -14.56
CA THR A 129 -5.12 -2.26 -13.54
C THR A 129 -5.49 -0.80 -13.82
N GLY A 130 -4.79 -0.13 -14.75
CA GLY A 130 -5.01 1.29 -15.04
C GLY A 130 -4.53 2.23 -13.92
N ILE A 131 -3.61 1.77 -13.07
CA ILE A 131 -3.02 2.61 -12.02
C ILE A 131 -1.97 3.51 -12.67
N GLU A 132 -2.24 4.81 -12.65
CA GLU A 132 -1.41 5.83 -13.31
C GLU A 132 -0.27 6.32 -12.41
N HIS A 133 -0.49 6.35 -11.09
CA HIS A 133 0.47 6.93 -10.15
C HIS A 133 0.88 5.96 -9.05
N PHE A 134 2.11 6.16 -8.58
CA PHE A 134 2.73 5.40 -7.52
C PHE A 134 3.42 6.36 -6.55
N LEU A 135 3.49 6.00 -5.27
CA LEU A 135 4.37 6.62 -4.31
C LEU A 135 5.71 5.87 -4.33
N ARG A 136 6.79 6.62 -4.54
CA ARG A 136 8.18 6.21 -4.32
C ARG A 136 8.66 6.81 -3.00
N VAL A 137 9.31 5.98 -2.18
CA VAL A 137 10.02 6.42 -0.96
C VAL A 137 11.35 5.69 -0.85
N ARG A 138 12.33 6.31 -0.18
CA ARG A 138 13.64 5.71 0.09
C ARG A 138 13.73 5.24 1.54
N ILE A 139 14.34 4.09 1.78
CA ILE A 139 14.68 3.58 3.11
C ILE A 139 15.82 4.43 3.67
N SER A 140 15.69 4.87 4.92
CA SER A 140 16.73 5.64 5.62
C SER A 140 17.84 4.76 6.19
#